data_AF-A0A2S5MWA4-F1
#
_entry.id   AF-A0A2S5MWA4-F1
#
_cell.length_a   1.000
_cell.length_b   1.000
_cell.length_c   1.000
_cell.angle_alpha   90.00
_cell.angle_beta   90.00
_cell.angle_gamma   90.00
#
_symmetry.space_group_name_H-M   'P 1'
#
loop_
_entity.id
_entity.type
_entity.pdbx_description
1 polymer ?
#
loop_
_entity_poly.entity_id
_entity_poly.type
_entity_poly.pdbx_seq_one_letter_code
_entity_poly.pdbx_strand_id
1 'polypeptide(L)'
;MPVAASAQEISGLAAMHDMRREKGKLCMSDHWHSGSGVGATKDAAQKAAIRSWIDFTDLEYGGRWASFANAASKKISYSKESSGWSASVEGRPCYR
;
A
#
# COMPACT_ATOMS: atom_id res chain seq x y z
N MET A 1 9.44 27.03 -2.52
CA MET A 1 9.96 26.13 -3.58
C MET A 1 9.63 24.70 -3.19
N PRO A 2 9.05 23.84 -4.05
CA PRO A 2 8.73 22.47 -3.66
C PRO A 2 10.03 21.66 -3.68
N VAL A 3 10.37 21.05 -2.54
CA VAL A 3 11.53 20.16 -2.42
C VAL A 3 11.27 18.95 -3.33
N ALA A 4 12.11 18.79 -4.35
CA ALA A 4 12.19 17.53 -5.06
C ALA A 4 12.71 16.49 -4.06
N ALA A 5 11.93 15.45 -3.77
CA ALA A 5 12.47 14.26 -3.12
C ALA A 5 13.65 13.79 -4.01
N SER A 6 14.87 14.00 -3.53
CA SER A 6 16.09 13.58 -4.20
C SER A 6 16.10 12.06 -4.24
N ALA A 7 16.63 11.47 -5.32
CA ALA A 7 16.77 10.02 -5.50
C ALA A 7 17.49 9.32 -4.33
N GLN A 8 18.14 10.08 -3.44
CA GLN A 8 18.77 9.62 -2.19
C GLN A 8 17.77 9.20 -1.11
N GLU A 9 16.50 9.62 -1.18
CA GLU A 9 15.43 9.20 -0.25
C GLU A 9 14.79 7.87 -0.65
N ILE A 10 15.05 7.41 -1.88
CA ILE A 10 14.55 6.17 -2.45
C ILE A 10 15.67 5.14 -2.29
N SER A 11 15.67 4.48 -1.13
CA SER A 11 16.67 3.46 -0.81
C SER A 11 16.12 2.04 -1.03
N GLY A 12 17.01 1.08 -1.26
CA GLY A 12 16.65 -0.35 -1.38
C GLY A 12 15.93 -0.71 -2.69
N LEU A 13 15.05 -1.71 -2.64
CA LEU A 13 14.28 -2.19 -3.81
C LEU A 13 13.39 -1.10 -4.42
N ALA A 14 13.05 -0.05 -3.67
CA ALA A 14 12.22 1.04 -4.18
C ALA A 14 12.88 1.75 -5.38
N ALA A 15 14.21 1.81 -5.45
CA ALA A 15 14.94 2.46 -6.55
C ALA A 15 14.92 1.66 -7.87
N MET A 16 14.49 0.39 -7.82
CA MET A 16 14.39 -0.49 -9.00
C MET A 16 13.02 -0.40 -9.69
N HIS A 17 12.10 0.40 -9.15
CA HIS A 17 10.73 0.50 -9.61
C HIS A 17 10.47 1.81 -10.37
N ASP A 18 9.55 1.76 -11.35
CA ASP A 18 9.13 2.97 -12.04
C ASP A 18 8.20 3.77 -11.15
N MET A 19 8.52 5.04 -10.92
CA MET A 19 7.77 5.90 -10.03
C MET A 19 7.24 7.12 -10.77
N ARG A 20 6.00 7.49 -10.47
CA ARG A 20 5.35 8.68 -11.01
C ARG A 20 4.95 9.64 -9.91
N ARG A 21 5.17 10.93 -10.15
CA ARG A 21 4.60 11.99 -9.30
C ARG A 21 3.11 12.14 -9.56
N GLU A 22 2.31 11.97 -8.51
CA GLU A 22 0.86 12.08 -8.52
C GLU A 22 0.40 12.98 -7.36
N LYS A 23 -0.21 14.12 -7.67
CA LYS A 23 -0.79 15.06 -6.68
C LYS A 23 0.16 15.39 -5.51
N GLY A 24 1.45 15.56 -5.79
CA GLY A 24 2.46 15.90 -4.78
C GLY A 24 3.01 14.70 -3.98
N LYS A 25 2.74 13.47 -4.41
CA LYS A 25 3.31 12.22 -3.87
C LYS A 25 4.08 11.49 -4.96
N LEU A 26 5.09 10.72 -4.60
CA LEU A 26 5.79 9.80 -5.49
C LEU A 26 5.18 8.40 -5.33
N CYS A 27 4.57 7.86 -6.38
CA CYS A 27 3.87 6.58 -6.34
C CYS A 27 4.53 5.58 -7.28
N MET A 28 4.71 4.34 -6.83
CA MET A 28 5.12 3.21 -7.69
C MET A 28 4.11 3.07 -8.82
N SER A 29 4.56 2.87 -10.07
CA SER A 29 3.72 2.90 -11.27
C SER A 29 3.79 1.63 -12.11
N ASP A 30 4.75 0.75 -11.83
CA ASP A 30 4.90 -0.51 -12.54
C ASP A 30 4.04 -1.64 -11.95
N HIS A 31 3.77 -1.66 -10.63
CA HIS A 31 2.98 -2.73 -10.00
C HIS A 31 2.08 -2.26 -8.85
N TRP A 32 1.18 -3.17 -8.44
CA TRP A 32 0.27 -3.01 -7.29
C TRP A 32 0.65 -4.02 -6.21
N HIS A 33 0.58 -3.58 -4.96
CA HIS A 33 0.62 -4.48 -3.82
C HIS A 33 -0.79 -4.91 -3.47
N SER A 34 -0.93 -6.19 -3.13
CA SER A 34 -2.16 -6.74 -2.57
C SER A 34 -1.93 -7.19 -1.14
N GLY A 35 -2.95 -7.05 -0.31
CA GLY A 35 -2.99 -7.58 1.05
C GLY A 35 -4.36 -8.19 1.30
N SER A 36 -4.41 -9.24 2.10
CA SER A 36 -5.66 -9.91 2.42
C SER A 36 -5.74 -10.21 3.92
N GLY A 37 -6.98 -10.28 4.42
CA GLY A 37 -7.21 -10.47 5.84
C GLY A 37 -8.62 -10.95 6.12
N VAL A 38 -8.77 -11.62 7.25
CA VAL A 38 -10.05 -12.15 7.72
C VAL A 38 -10.41 -11.55 9.07
N GLY A 39 -11.69 -11.44 9.36
CA GLY A 39 -12.17 -10.95 10.65
C GLY A 39 -13.64 -11.27 10.90
N ALA A 40 -14.06 -11.22 12.16
CA ALA A 40 -15.45 -11.44 12.54
C ALA A 40 -16.40 -10.38 11.95
N THR A 41 -15.89 -9.20 11.62
CA THR A 41 -16.63 -8.10 10.99
C THR A 41 -15.91 -7.59 9.75
N LYS A 42 -16.63 -6.88 8.86
CA LYS A 42 -16.03 -6.21 7.69
C LYS A 42 -14.86 -5.30 8.07
N ASP A 43 -15.01 -4.54 9.15
CA ASP A 43 -13.98 -3.62 9.65
C ASP A 43 -12.73 -4.38 10.13
N ALA A 44 -12.91 -5.48 10.87
CA ALA A 44 -11.80 -6.30 11.32
C ALA A 44 -11.04 -6.93 10.14
N ALA A 45 -11.77 -7.45 9.15
CA ALA A 45 -11.17 -8.01 7.93
C ALA A 45 -10.42 -6.94 7.13
N GLN A 46 -10.99 -5.74 6.99
CA GLN A 46 -10.34 -4.61 6.31
C GLN A 46 -9.03 -4.22 7.00
N LYS A 47 -9.04 -4.09 8.33
CA LYS A 47 -7.84 -3.75 9.10
C LYS A 47 -6.76 -4.80 8.95
N ALA A 48 -7.13 -6.09 8.98
CA ALA A 48 -6.19 -7.19 8.75
C ALA A 48 -5.59 -7.15 7.33
N ALA A 49 -6.41 -6.90 6.31
CA ALA A 49 -5.95 -6.80 4.93
C ALA A 49 -5.01 -5.59 4.70
N ILE A 50 -5.35 -4.43 5.26
CA ILE A 50 -4.49 -3.25 5.24
C ILE A 50 -3.18 -3.51 5.98
N ARG A 51 -3.23 -4.18 7.14
CA ARG A 51 -2.03 -4.55 7.90
C ARG A 51 -1.10 -5.43 7.06
N SER A 52 -1.64 -6.48 6.44
CA SER A 52 -0.89 -7.37 5.54
C SER A 52 -0.23 -6.60 4.39
N TRP A 53 -0.94 -5.66 3.77
CA TRP A 53 -0.38 -4.80 2.72
C TRP A 53 0.76 -3.91 3.25
N ILE A 54 0.58 -3.31 4.43
CA ILE A 54 1.58 -2.44 5.08
C ILE A 54 2.84 -3.24 5.39
N ASP A 55 2.69 -4.40 6.04
CA ASP A 55 3.82 -5.23 6.46
C ASP A 55 4.65 -5.69 5.26
N PHE A 56 4.01 -6.08 4.14
CA PHE A 56 4.71 -6.44 2.90
C PHE A 56 5.43 -5.24 2.28
N THR A 57 4.76 -4.10 2.21
CA THR A 57 5.33 -2.86 1.63
C THR A 57 6.49 -2.31 2.48
N ASP A 58 6.41 -2.41 3.80
CA ASP A 58 7.46 -2.01 4.72
C ASP A 58 8.69 -2.90 4.57
N LEU A 59 8.50 -4.21 4.43
CA LEU A 59 9.59 -5.16 4.20
C LEU A 59 10.34 -4.88 2.88
N GLU A 60 9.62 -4.54 1.81
CA GLU A 60 10.25 -4.31 0.50
C GLU A 60 10.84 -2.91 0.33
N TYR A 61 10.14 -1.87 0.80
CA TYR A 61 10.46 -0.47 0.48
C TYR A 61 10.70 0.40 1.72
N GLY A 62 10.36 -0.09 2.92
CA GLY A 62 10.45 0.64 4.18
C GLY A 62 9.21 1.48 4.51
N GLY A 63 9.13 1.89 5.78
CA GLY A 63 7.89 2.40 6.38
C GLY A 63 7.35 3.69 5.78
N ARG A 64 8.18 4.43 5.05
CA ARG A 64 7.78 5.64 4.32
C ARG A 64 6.83 5.32 3.15
N TRP A 65 6.91 4.13 2.58
CA TRP A 65 6.04 3.63 1.51
C TRP A 65 4.85 2.84 2.03
N ALA A 66 4.97 2.26 3.23
CA ALA A 66 4.00 1.40 3.89
C ALA A 66 2.81 2.17 4.51
N SER A 67 2.31 3.21 3.83
CA SER A 67 1.13 3.96 4.25
C SER A 67 -0.02 3.76 3.27
N PHE A 68 -0.96 2.89 3.64
CA PHE A 68 -2.17 2.66 2.84
C PHE A 68 -3.06 3.92 2.72
N ALA A 69 -2.94 4.87 3.65
CA ALA A 69 -3.60 6.17 3.50
C ALA A 69 -3.07 6.94 2.28
N ASN A 70 -1.75 6.89 2.05
CA ASN A 70 -1.07 7.58 0.97
C ASN A 70 -1.15 6.85 -0.37
N ALA A 71 -1.34 5.53 -0.35
CA ALA A 71 -1.41 4.68 -1.54
C ALA A 71 -2.39 5.20 -2.60
N ALA A 72 -2.02 5.00 -3.87
CA ALA A 72 -2.81 5.35 -5.04
C ALA A 72 -3.57 4.14 -5.59
N SER A 73 -4.59 4.39 -6.42
CA SER A 73 -5.41 3.36 -7.07
C SER A 73 -5.95 2.29 -6.10
N LYS A 74 -6.36 2.73 -4.91
CA LYS A 74 -6.79 1.84 -3.83
C LYS A 74 -8.09 1.14 -4.18
N LYS A 75 -8.12 -0.17 -4.02
CA LYS A 75 -9.31 -1.00 -4.13
C LYS A 75 -9.45 -1.84 -2.88
N ILE A 76 -10.67 -1.97 -2.40
CA ILE A 76 -11.00 -2.83 -1.28
C ILE A 76 -12.19 -3.69 -1.68
N SER A 77 -12.01 -5.00 -1.61
CA SER A 77 -13.02 -6.01 -1.90
C SER A 77 -13.36 -6.75 -0.61
N TYR A 78 -14.63 -7.07 -0.41
CA TYR A 78 -15.11 -7.83 0.73
C TYR A 78 -15.83 -9.08 0.26
N SER A 79 -15.52 -10.21 0.87
CA SER A 79 -16.24 -11.45 0.66
C SER A 79 -16.79 -11.93 2.00
N LYS A 80 -18.05 -12.38 1.98
CA LYS A 80 -18.71 -12.93 3.17
C LYS A 80 -18.32 -14.40 3.28
N GLU A 81 -17.74 -14.77 4.42
CA GLU A 81 -17.34 -16.14 4.72
C GLU A 81 -18.35 -16.76 5.69
N SER A 82 -18.32 -18.09 5.82
CA SER A 82 -19.20 -18.85 6.72
C SER A 82 -19.04 -18.47 8.20
N SER A 83 -17.86 -18.01 8.61
CA SER A 83 -17.54 -17.62 9.99
C SER A 83 -17.12 -16.15 10.15
N GLY A 84 -17.36 -15.30 9.13
CA GLY A 84 -16.99 -13.89 9.20
C GLY A 84 -16.90 -13.20 7.85
N TRP A 85 -15.89 -12.35 7.71
CA TRP A 85 -15.60 -11.59 6.50
C TRP A 85 -14.14 -11.77 6.11
N SER A 86 -13.90 -11.90 4.82
CA SER A 86 -12.59 -11.72 4.22
C SER A 86 -12.56 -10.39 3.48
N ALA A 87 -11.43 -9.71 3.52
CA ALA A 87 -11.18 -8.49 2.77
C ALA A 87 -9.86 -8.63 2.01
N SER A 88 -9.85 -8.07 0.80
CA SER A 88 -8.66 -7.95 -0.01
C SER A 88 -8.48 -6.48 -0.37
N VAL A 89 -7.28 -5.96 -0.17
CA VAL A 89 -6.90 -4.61 -0.55
C VAL A 89 -5.85 -4.66 -1.64
N GLU A 90 -5.96 -3.73 -2.58
CA GLU A 90 -4.93 -3.48 -3.58
C GLU A 90 -4.62 -2.00 -3.61
N GLY A 91 -3.36 -1.66 -3.86
CA GLY A 91 -2.94 -0.27 -3.94
C GLY A 91 -1.49 -0.14 -4.39
N ARG A 92 -1.20 0.99 -5.02
CA ARG A 92 0.15 1.37 -5.43
C ARG A 92 0.83 2.10 -4.26
N PRO A 93 1.96 1.62 -3.74
CA PRO A 93 2.70 2.31 -2.69
C PRO A 93 3.05 3.74 -3.10
N CYS A 94 2.83 4.68 -2.19
CA CYS A 94 3.15 6.08 -2.42
C CYS A 94 3.86 6.69 -1.22
N TYR A 95 4.91 7.42 -1.51
CA TYR A 95 5.73 8.19 -0.61
C TYR A 95 5.47 9.70 -0.80
N ARG A 96 5.55 10.50 0.27
CA ARG A 96 5.36 11.96 0.23
C ARG A 96 6.58 12.68 0.78
#